data_AF-R6JNP9-F1
#
_entry.id   AF-R6JNP9-F1
#
_cell.length_a   1.000
_cell.length_b   1.000
_cell.length_c   1.000
_cell.angle_alpha   90.00
_cell.angle_beta   90.00
_cell.angle_gamma   90.00
#
_symmetry.space_group_name_H-M   'P 1'
#
loop_
_entity.id
_entity.type
_entity.pdbx_description
1 polymer ?
#
loop_
_entity_poly.entity_id
_entity_poly.type
_entity_poly.pdbx_seq_one_letter_code
_entity_poly.pdbx_strand_id
1 'polypeptide(L)'
;MPKSIASLHLTHLSNLLVKSSHGRFTKDLVTCLHSVLMTIPGIGTVNGGMILGEIGDIHRFSTPGKLLAFAGLDPTVYQSGNF
;
A
#
# COMPACT_ATOMS: atom_id res chain seq x y z
N MET A 1 16.68 21.73 -2.48
CA MET A 1 17.44 20.92 -3.45
C MET A 1 17.37 19.38 -3.28
N PRO A 2 16.99 18.75 -2.13
CA PRO A 2 16.94 17.27 -2.06
C PRO A 2 15.62 16.61 -2.54
N LYS A 3 14.51 17.35 -2.60
CA LYS A 3 13.18 16.79 -2.94
C LYS A 3 13.03 16.34 -4.41
N SER A 4 13.77 16.94 -5.34
CA SER A 4 13.67 16.67 -6.78
C SER A 4 14.32 15.35 -7.21
N ILE A 5 15.39 14.91 -6.54
CA ILE A 5 16.07 13.63 -6.85
C ILE A 5 15.24 12.44 -6.35
N ALA A 6 14.68 12.53 -5.13
CA ALA A 6 13.76 11.54 -4.62
C ALA A 6 12.49 11.43 -5.48
N SER A 7 11.97 12.57 -5.95
CA SER A 7 10.84 12.62 -6.89
C SER A 7 11.15 11.89 -8.20
N LEU A 8 12.34 12.07 -8.77
CA LEU A 8 12.73 11.43 -10.02
C LEU A 8 12.86 9.91 -9.87
N HIS A 9 13.50 9.43 -8.81
CA HIS A 9 13.68 7.99 -8.54
C HIS A 9 12.34 7.28 -8.28
N LEU A 10 11.44 7.89 -7.51
CA LEU A 10 10.11 7.34 -7.23
C LEU A 10 9.17 7.41 -8.44
N THR A 11 9.30 8.43 -9.28
CA THR A 11 8.52 8.55 -10.52
C THR A 11 8.91 7.46 -11.51
N HIS A 12 10.20 7.11 -11.62
CA HIS A 12 10.64 6.04 -12.52
C HIS A 12 10.22 4.65 -12.04
N LEU A 13 10.35 4.40 -10.73
CA LEU A 13 9.92 3.14 -10.11
C LEU A 13 8.41 2.94 -10.19
N SER A 14 7.62 3.98 -9.94
CA SER A 14 6.16 3.90 -10.06
C SER A 14 5.72 3.60 -11.49
N ASN A 15 6.33 4.25 -12.48
CA ASN A 15 6.05 3.98 -13.89
C ASN A 15 6.43 2.55 -14.30
N LEU A 16 7.52 2.00 -13.78
CA LEU A 16 7.91 0.61 -14.03
C LEU A 16 6.88 -0.35 -13.44
N LEU A 17 6.49 -0.16 -12.17
CA LEU A 17 5.50 -1.00 -11.49
C LEU A 17 4.13 -0.97 -12.18
N VAL A 18 3.68 0.21 -12.64
CA VAL A 18 2.44 0.38 -13.42
C VAL A 18 2.48 -0.41 -14.73
N LYS A 19 3.61 -0.33 -15.46
CA LYS A 19 3.81 -1.03 -16.73
C LYS A 19 3.90 -2.54 -16.55
N SER A 20 4.66 -3.01 -15.56
CA SER A 20 4.88 -4.44 -15.29
C SER A 20 3.63 -5.14 -14.76
N SER A 21 2.74 -4.42 -14.08
CA SER A 21 1.54 -5.01 -13.46
C SER A 21 0.31 -5.06 -14.36
N HIS A 22 0.42 -4.76 -15.66
CA HIS A 22 -0.71 -4.77 -16.61
C HIS A 22 -1.93 -3.95 -16.10
N GLY A 23 -1.68 -2.78 -15.50
CA GLY A 23 -2.74 -1.93 -14.95
C GLY A 23 -3.31 -2.36 -13.60
N ARG A 24 -2.83 -3.46 -12.99
CA ARG A 24 -3.16 -3.81 -11.60
C ARG A 24 -2.50 -2.87 -10.58
N PHE A 25 -1.39 -2.24 -10.97
CA PHE A 25 -0.72 -1.24 -10.15
C PHE A 25 -1.11 0.15 -10.66
N THR A 26 -2.11 0.78 -10.04
CA THR A 26 -2.60 2.10 -10.43
C THR A 26 -1.82 3.22 -9.73
N LYS A 27 -1.92 4.45 -10.27
CA LYS A 27 -1.27 5.64 -9.70
C LYS A 27 -1.76 5.96 -8.28
N ASP A 28 -2.99 5.54 -7.97
CA ASP A 28 -3.57 5.62 -6.63
C ASP A 28 -2.81 4.72 -5.64
N LEU A 29 -2.41 3.52 -6.06
CA LEU A 29 -1.61 2.62 -5.23
C LEU A 29 -0.22 3.19 -4.92
N VAL A 30 0.41 3.86 -5.87
CA VAL A 30 1.70 4.55 -5.65
C VAL A 30 1.55 5.69 -4.63
N THR A 31 0.39 6.35 -4.62
CA THR A 31 0.10 7.46 -3.69
C THR A 31 -0.25 6.92 -2.30
N CYS A 32 -1.06 5.87 -2.22
CA CYS A 32 -1.37 5.14 -0.99
C CYS A 32 -0.11 4.52 -0.35
N LEU A 33 0.76 3.94 -1.19
CA LEU A 33 2.07 3.43 -0.79
C LEU A 33 2.85 4.50 -0.05
N HIS A 34 2.85 5.73 -0.57
CA HIS A 34 3.59 6.84 0.01
C HIS A 34 2.94 7.42 1.28
N SER A 35 1.62 7.26 1.46
CA SER A 35 0.88 7.98 2.50
C SER A 35 0.47 7.15 3.72
N VAL A 36 0.02 5.90 3.53
CA VAL A 36 -0.58 5.11 4.63
C VAL A 36 0.30 3.95 5.05
N LEU A 37 0.90 3.23 4.10
CA LEU A 37 1.75 2.10 4.43
C LEU A 37 3.11 2.55 5.01
N MET A 38 3.63 3.69 4.56
CA MET A 38 4.89 4.26 5.05
C MET A 38 4.81 4.86 6.45
N THR A 39 3.61 5.01 7.02
CA THR A 39 3.46 5.42 8.44
C THR A 39 3.65 4.23 9.38
N ILE A 40 3.58 3.01 8.87
CA ILE A 40 3.85 1.78 9.63
C ILE A 40 5.37 1.59 9.70
N PRO A 41 5.97 1.59 10.91
CA PRO A 41 7.40 1.36 11.06
C PRO A 41 7.82 0.02 10.43
N GLY A 42 8.88 0.04 9.61
CA GLY A 42 9.38 -1.17 8.93
C GLY A 42 8.71 -1.49 7.58
N ILE A 43 7.69 -0.73 7.16
CA ILE A 43 7.09 -0.85 5.83
C ILE A 43 7.64 0.23 4.91
N GLY A 44 8.46 -0.18 3.93
CA GLY A 44 9.00 0.68 2.87
C GLY A 44 8.31 0.50 1.52
N THR A 45 8.83 1.12 0.47
CA THR A 45 8.23 1.17 -0.88
C THR A 45 8.04 -0.22 -1.48
N VAL A 46 8.98 -1.12 -1.22
CA VAL A 46 8.94 -2.51 -1.71
C VAL A 46 7.86 -3.30 -0.98
N ASN A 47 7.88 -3.33 0.35
CA ASN A 47 6.93 -4.10 1.15
C ASN A 47 5.50 -3.56 1.00
N GLY A 48 5.34 -2.24 1.02
CA GLY A 48 4.03 -1.64 0.80
C GLY A 48 3.53 -1.87 -0.63
N GLY A 49 4.43 -1.86 -1.62
CA GLY A 49 4.07 -2.18 -3.00
C GLY A 49 3.62 -3.63 -3.15
N MET A 50 4.28 -4.55 -2.44
CA MET A 50 3.88 -5.96 -2.40
C MET A 50 2.49 -6.14 -1.77
N ILE A 51 2.23 -5.50 -0.62
CA ILE A 51 0.90 -5.53 0.04
C ILE A 51 -0.18 -5.02 -0.91
N LEU A 52 0.04 -3.88 -1.56
CA LEU A 52 -0.94 -3.32 -2.51
C LEU A 52 -1.08 -4.15 -3.78
N GLY A 53 0.00 -4.79 -4.24
CA GLY A 53 -0.05 -5.71 -5.38
C GLY A 53 -0.89 -6.96 -5.08
N GLU A 54 -0.82 -7.46 -3.85
CA GLU A 54 -1.60 -8.61 -3.38
C GLU A 54 -3.08 -8.25 -3.20
N ILE A 55 -3.37 -7.09 -2.60
CA ILE A 55 -4.74 -6.59 -2.39
C ILE A 55 -5.39 -6.18 -3.72
N GLY A 56 -4.61 -5.55 -4.62
CA GLY A 56 -5.10 -4.96 -5.86
C GLY A 56 -6.00 -3.74 -5.60
N ASP A 57 -7.17 -3.73 -6.26
CA ASP A 57 -8.16 -2.66 -6.08
C ASP A 57 -8.86 -2.78 -4.72
N ILE A 58 -8.52 -1.86 -3.81
CA ILE A 58 -9.07 -1.81 -2.45
C ILE A 58 -10.58 -1.52 -2.42
N HIS A 59 -11.14 -0.89 -3.45
CA HIS A 59 -12.58 -0.59 -3.51
C HIS A 59 -13.45 -1.83 -3.74
N ARG A 60 -12.85 -2.98 -4.10
CA ARG A 60 -13.55 -4.27 -4.19
C ARG A 60 -13.99 -4.79 -2.81
N PHE A 61 -13.42 -4.26 -1.73
CA PHE A 61 -13.77 -4.61 -0.37
C PHE A 61 -14.71 -3.54 0.22
N SER A 62 -15.97 -3.91 0.42
CA SER A 62 -16.98 -2.97 0.97
C SER A 62 -16.75 -2.62 2.44
N THR A 63 -15.98 -3.43 3.17
CA THR A 63 -15.64 -3.21 4.59
C THR A 63 -14.22 -3.69 4.87
N PRO A 64 -13.52 -3.10 5.87
CA PRO A 64 -12.19 -3.55 6.27
C PRO A 64 -12.16 -5.04 6.66
N GLY A 65 -13.20 -5.55 7.33
CA GLY A 65 -13.31 -6.96 7.71
C GLY A 65 -13.25 -7.94 6.53
N LYS A 66 -13.76 -7.55 5.35
CA LYS A 66 -13.67 -8.38 4.13
C LYS A 66 -12.24 -8.44 3.59
N LEU A 67 -11.49 -7.34 3.71
CA LEU A 67 -10.08 -7.31 3.36
C LEU A 67 -9.27 -8.20 4.32
N LEU A 68 -9.56 -8.14 5.63
CA LEU A 68 -8.94 -9.01 6.63
C LEU A 68 -9.23 -10.49 6.36
N ALA A 69 -10.49 -10.85 6.08
CA ALA A 69 -10.87 -12.21 5.74
C ALA A 69 -10.20 -12.70 4.45
N PHE A 70 -10.05 -11.84 3.44
CA PHE A 70 -9.29 -12.15 2.23
C PHE A 70 -7.80 -12.44 2.52
N ALA A 71 -7.21 -11.67 3.43
CA ALA A 71 -5.84 -11.90 3.90
C ALA A 71 -5.71 -13.11 4.85
N GLY A 72 -6.80 -13.82 5.16
CA GLY A 72 -6.81 -14.93 6.12
C GLY A 72 -6.58 -14.49 7.57
N LEU A 73 -6.81 -13.21 7.87
CA LEU A 73 -6.65 -12.63 9.21
C LEU A 73 -7.99 -12.68 9.96
N ASP A 74 -7.97 -13.10 11.22
CA ASP A 74 -9.12 -13.01 12.13
C ASP A 74 -8.96 -11.78 13.04
N PRO A 75 -9.63 -10.65 12.74
CA PRO A 75 -9.57 -9.46 13.58
C PRO A 75 -10.35 -9.71 14.87
N THR A 76 -9.68 -10.23 15.90
CA THR A 76 -10.20 -10.18 17.26
C THR A 76 -10.01 -8.77 17.83
N VAL A 77 -11.07 -8.29 18.47
CA VAL A 77 -11.36 -6.90 18.89
C VAL A 77 -10.16 -6.10 19.43
N TYR A 78 -10.12 -4.82 19.03
CA TYR A 78 -9.26 -3.76 19.57
C TYR A 78 -9.52 -3.51 21.06
N GLN A 79 -8.58 -3.92 21.93
CA GLN A 79 -8.41 -3.35 23.26
C GLN A 79 -7.25 -2.35 23.22
N SER A 80 -7.53 -1.07 23.01
CA SER A 80 -6.61 -0.03 23.49
C SER A 80 -6.74 0.01 25.01
N GLY A 81 -5.83 -0.67 25.72
CA GLY A 81 -5.68 -0.46 27.16
C GLY A 81 -5.48 1.03 27.42
N ASN A 82 -6.39 1.61 28.19
CA ASN A 82 -6.26 2.95 28.76
C ASN A 82 -5.34 2.81 29.98
N PHE A 83 -4.15 3.41 29.93
CA PHE A 83 -3.31 3.63 31.11
C PHE A 83 -3.36 5.11 31.47
#